data_AF-A0A933AVQ0-F1
#
_entry.id   AF-A0A933AVQ0-F1
#
_cell.length_a   1.000
_cell.length_b   1.000
_cell.length_c   1.000
_cell.angle_alpha   90.00
_cell.angle_beta   90.00
_cell.angle_gamma   90.00
#
_symmetry.space_group_name_H-M   'P 1'
#
loop_
_entity.id
_entity.type
_entity.pdbx_description
1 polymer ?
#
loop_
_entity_poly.entity_id
_entity_poly.type
_entity_poly.pdbx_seq_one_letter_code
_entity_poly.pdbx_strand_id
1 'polypeptide(L)'
;MNSRQAVSESIYKLTDGTRAEREEIIAWLSQNGLIPQLESIYPVLAAYLKKYVFRCPELADLLTEYFEAYKKQKLSNVIEPEFLEKVDELARSRKFNRLPTRNEIMDGVDNSDTLLYWLDALGVEYLGLIEALVQKRGLSVRVNIARAELPTITSINRDFFDAWQGRKEKNDELDDTKHSDAGGYNFIDKELPIHLAKELDILAAMIDKAATELALRRCKRFLIVSDHGASRLAVLRRKEEKYDTDTTGEHSGRCCKLFQPYNLPFAAKENGYLVLADYGRFKGSRAANVEVHGGASLEEVVVPVIELSLKDGNVTVKLVDEAVTVDFRTGTEIKLFLNSPVQNVSVVLNGMRYSASQIDANHYSVKLPDTKRAGDYPADVYAGDNLIGKIMIKAQGKSGKVNDAFDDLF
;
A
#
# COMPACT_ATOMS: atom_id res chain seq x y z
N MET A 1 15.67 14.70 36.52
CA MET A 1 14.40 14.14 37.05
C MET A 1 13.87 13.13 36.02
N ASN A 2 13.52 11.94 36.48
CA ASN A 2 13.34 10.71 35.70
C ASN A 2 12.27 10.81 34.60
N SER A 3 12.65 10.59 33.35
CA SER A 3 11.80 10.54 32.15
C SER A 3 10.93 9.28 32.03
N ARG A 4 10.80 8.48 33.10
CA ARG A 4 10.17 7.14 33.08
C ARG A 4 8.97 6.96 34.03
N GLN A 5 8.37 8.04 34.55
CA GLN A 5 7.29 7.91 35.55
C GLN A 5 5.88 7.69 34.98
N ALA A 6 5.62 7.95 33.69
CA ALA A 6 4.35 7.62 33.04
C ALA A 6 4.61 7.12 31.61
N VAL A 7 4.69 5.80 31.43
CA VAL A 7 4.92 5.15 30.12
C VAL A 7 3.84 5.55 29.12
N SER A 8 2.60 5.76 29.55
CA SER A 8 1.47 6.16 28.70
C SER A 8 1.61 7.56 28.06
N GLU A 9 2.48 8.42 28.60
CA GLU A 9 2.62 9.82 28.15
C GLU A 9 3.94 10.11 27.45
N SER A 10 4.88 9.15 27.43
CA SER A 10 6.22 9.40 26.86
C SER A 10 6.20 9.68 25.37
N ILE A 11 5.26 9.08 24.62
CA ILE A 11 5.12 9.30 23.17
C ILE A 11 4.85 10.77 22.81
N TYR A 12 4.14 11.53 23.67
CA TYR A 12 3.83 12.94 23.43
C TYR A 12 5.04 13.87 23.61
N LYS A 13 6.18 13.34 24.04
CA LYS A 13 7.46 14.08 24.17
C LYS A 13 8.41 13.80 23.01
N LEU A 14 8.03 12.92 22.10
CA LEU A 14 8.82 12.54 20.93
C LEU A 14 8.35 13.33 19.71
N THR A 15 9.26 13.53 18.76
CA THR A 15 8.97 14.09 17.43
C THR A 15 9.45 13.15 16.34
N ASP A 16 9.11 13.41 15.07
CA ASP A 16 9.67 12.68 13.94
C ASP A 16 10.99 13.28 13.40
N GLY A 17 11.63 14.17 14.15
CA GLY A 17 12.80 14.93 13.71
C GLY A 17 14.09 14.10 13.58
N THR A 18 14.21 12.99 14.32
CA THR A 18 15.37 12.10 14.24
C THR A 18 14.97 10.64 14.02
N ARG A 19 15.87 9.83 13.45
CA ARG A 19 15.66 8.38 13.33
C ARG A 19 15.42 7.72 14.70
N ALA A 20 16.19 8.10 15.72
CA ALA A 20 16.06 7.52 17.05
C ALA A 20 14.68 7.78 17.67
N GLU A 21 14.14 8.99 17.55
CA GLU A 21 12.79 9.28 18.05
C GLU A 21 11.72 8.53 17.26
N ARG A 22 11.85 8.42 15.93
CA ARG A 22 10.91 7.65 15.08
C ARG A 22 10.89 6.17 15.42
N GLU A 23 12.06 5.59 15.67
CA GLU A 23 12.18 4.21 16.16
C GLU A 23 11.55 4.04 17.55
N GLU A 24 11.73 5.00 18.45
CA GLU A 24 11.12 4.99 19.78
C GLU A 24 9.59 5.13 19.71
N ILE A 25 9.06 5.97 18.81
CA ILE A 25 7.62 6.09 18.54
C ILE A 25 7.06 4.74 18.07
N ILE A 26 7.72 4.08 17.10
CA ILE A 26 7.30 2.76 16.61
C ILE A 26 7.35 1.70 17.71
N ALA A 27 8.44 1.67 18.49
CA ALA A 27 8.58 0.76 19.63
C ALA A 27 7.44 0.96 20.65
N TRP A 28 7.13 2.22 20.97
CA TRP A 28 6.07 2.57 21.89
C TRP A 28 4.69 2.13 21.37
N LEU A 29 4.38 2.41 20.10
CA LEU A 29 3.10 2.03 19.48
C LEU A 29 2.93 0.51 19.39
N SER A 30 4.02 -0.21 19.11
CA SER A 30 4.00 -1.68 19.09
C SER A 30 3.55 -2.27 20.43
N GLN A 31 3.92 -1.64 21.53
CA GLN A 31 3.63 -2.13 22.88
C GLN A 31 2.34 -1.57 23.49
N ASN A 32 1.93 -0.36 23.11
CA ASN A 32 0.85 0.38 23.76
C ASN A 32 -0.37 0.61 22.85
N GLY A 33 -0.27 0.29 21.56
CA GLY A 33 -1.33 0.49 20.57
C GLY A 33 -1.33 1.88 19.94
N LEU A 34 -2.23 2.07 18.97
CA LEU A 34 -2.36 3.31 18.21
C LEU A 34 -3.01 4.43 19.04
N ILE A 35 -2.55 5.66 18.81
CA ILE A 35 -3.10 6.87 19.41
C ILE A 35 -3.68 7.82 18.35
N PRO A 36 -4.73 8.60 18.66
CA PRO A 36 -5.32 9.55 17.73
C PRO A 36 -4.36 10.63 17.22
N GLN A 37 -3.37 11.01 18.01
CA GLN A 37 -2.42 12.10 17.71
C GLN A 37 -1.25 11.66 16.82
N LEU A 38 -1.23 10.42 16.35
CA LEU A 38 -0.11 9.89 15.55
C LEU A 38 0.19 10.76 14.32
N GLU A 39 -0.83 11.27 13.63
CA GLU A 39 -0.64 12.14 12.47
C GLU A 39 0.12 13.43 12.82
N SER A 40 -0.03 13.96 14.02
CA SER A 40 0.71 15.15 14.47
C SER A 40 2.14 14.85 14.94
N ILE A 41 2.40 13.63 15.45
CA ILE A 41 3.69 13.24 16.04
C ILE A 41 4.62 12.64 14.98
N TYR A 42 4.07 11.76 14.14
CA TYR A 42 4.80 11.10 13.05
C TYR A 42 3.91 10.95 11.80
N PRO A 43 3.67 12.04 11.06
CA PRO A 43 2.76 12.07 9.91
C PRO A 43 3.05 11.01 8.85
N VAL A 44 4.33 10.70 8.62
CA VAL A 44 4.75 9.68 7.63
C VAL A 44 4.29 8.28 8.04
N LEU A 45 4.41 7.92 9.32
CA LEU A 45 3.90 6.64 9.82
C LEU A 45 2.36 6.60 9.79
N ALA A 46 1.69 7.71 10.11
CA ALA A 46 0.24 7.81 9.98
C ALA A 46 -0.22 7.60 8.52
N ALA A 47 0.49 8.18 7.55
CA ALA A 47 0.22 8.00 6.12
C ALA A 47 0.43 6.54 5.67
N TYR A 48 1.48 5.88 6.18
CA TYR A 48 1.69 4.45 5.94
C TYR A 48 0.52 3.60 6.48
N LEU A 49 0.00 3.90 7.67
CA LEU A 49 -1.12 3.16 8.26
C LEU A 49 -2.47 3.47 7.61
N LYS A 50 -2.59 4.56 6.83
CA LYS A 50 -3.83 4.92 6.14
C LYS A 50 -4.32 3.77 5.27
N LYS A 51 -5.63 3.54 5.29
CA LYS A 51 -6.29 2.58 4.39
C LYS A 51 -6.11 3.03 2.93
N TYR A 52 -5.56 2.15 2.10
CA TYR A 52 -5.44 2.36 0.66
C TYR A 52 -6.51 1.53 -0.04
N VAL A 53 -7.40 2.19 -0.80
CA VAL A 53 -8.50 1.52 -1.52
C VAL A 53 -8.01 1.11 -2.90
N PHE A 54 -7.69 -0.17 -3.05
CA PHE A 54 -7.11 -0.75 -4.26
C PHE A 54 -8.06 -0.64 -5.46
N ARG A 55 -7.48 -0.57 -6.67
CA ARG A 55 -8.20 -0.43 -7.94
C ARG A 55 -7.93 -1.59 -8.91
N CYS A 56 -7.74 -2.79 -8.38
CA CYS A 56 -7.67 -4.00 -9.18
C CYS A 56 -9.05 -4.69 -9.22
N PRO A 57 -9.62 -4.94 -10.41
CA PRO A 57 -10.86 -5.72 -10.53
C PRO A 57 -10.79 -7.03 -9.74
N GLU A 58 -11.92 -7.46 -9.19
CA GLU A 58 -12.12 -8.73 -8.44
C GLU A 58 -11.40 -8.85 -7.09
N LEU A 59 -10.25 -8.22 -6.88
CA LEU A 59 -9.46 -8.34 -5.65
C LEU A 59 -9.37 -7.05 -4.83
N ALA A 60 -9.95 -5.93 -5.30
CA ALA A 60 -9.86 -4.63 -4.63
C ALA A 60 -10.21 -4.71 -3.13
N ASP A 61 -11.38 -5.25 -2.80
CA ASP A 61 -11.84 -5.33 -1.40
C ASP A 61 -10.94 -6.26 -0.57
N LEU A 62 -10.59 -7.43 -1.13
CA LEU A 62 -9.69 -8.39 -0.49
C LEU A 62 -8.35 -7.75 -0.13
N LEU A 63 -7.66 -7.12 -1.10
CA LEU A 63 -6.36 -6.50 -0.88
C LEU A 63 -6.46 -5.30 0.05
N THR A 64 -7.52 -4.50 -0.07
CA THR A 64 -7.79 -3.35 0.79
C THR A 64 -7.89 -3.77 2.26
N GLU A 65 -8.73 -4.75 2.57
CA GLU A 65 -8.89 -5.26 3.94
C GLU A 65 -7.62 -5.97 4.43
N TYR A 66 -7.01 -6.79 3.58
CA TYR A 66 -5.85 -7.58 3.92
C TYR A 66 -4.66 -6.68 4.29
N PHE A 67 -4.31 -5.71 3.46
CA PHE A 67 -3.18 -4.82 3.72
C PHE A 67 -3.48 -3.77 4.80
N GLU A 68 -4.75 -3.41 5.04
CA GLU A 68 -5.12 -2.64 6.22
C GLU A 68 -4.80 -3.41 7.51
N ALA A 69 -5.19 -4.69 7.57
CA ALA A 69 -4.91 -5.56 8.72
C ALA A 69 -3.42 -5.91 8.86
N TYR A 70 -2.74 -6.20 7.74
CA TYR A 70 -1.32 -6.51 7.71
C TYR A 70 -0.48 -5.39 8.32
N LYS A 71 -0.70 -4.13 7.89
CA LYS A 71 0.09 -2.99 8.38
C LYS A 71 -0.08 -2.74 9.88
N LYS A 72 -1.31 -2.91 10.40
CA LYS A 72 -1.60 -2.82 11.84
C LYS A 72 -0.83 -3.87 12.62
N GLN A 73 -0.80 -5.12 12.13
CA GLN A 73 -0.08 -6.24 12.75
C GLN A 73 1.44 -6.16 12.59
N LYS A 74 1.94 -5.63 11.46
CA LYS A 74 3.36 -5.33 11.25
C LYS A 74 3.85 -4.30 12.26
N LEU A 75 3.04 -3.27 12.54
CA LEU A 75 3.36 -2.26 13.56
C LEU A 75 3.18 -2.76 15.00
N SER A 76 2.10 -3.49 15.30
CA SER A 76 1.90 -4.06 16.65
C SER A 76 2.90 -5.17 16.95
N ASN A 77 3.48 -5.78 15.90
CA ASN A 77 4.38 -6.92 15.97
C ASN A 77 3.71 -8.16 16.56
N VAL A 78 2.40 -8.31 16.32
CA VAL A 78 1.55 -9.41 16.80
C VAL A 78 0.73 -9.94 15.64
N ILE A 79 0.65 -11.27 15.50
CA ILE A 79 -0.21 -11.91 14.51
C ILE A 79 -1.50 -12.40 15.17
N GLU A 80 -2.63 -11.95 14.66
CA GLU A 80 -3.95 -12.36 15.11
C GLU A 80 -4.33 -13.74 14.53
N PRO A 81 -4.98 -14.64 15.29
CA PRO A 81 -5.39 -15.95 14.80
C PRO A 81 -6.28 -15.91 13.55
N GLU A 82 -7.26 -15.00 13.52
CA GLU A 82 -8.16 -14.83 12.37
C GLU A 82 -7.42 -14.39 11.11
N PHE A 83 -6.38 -13.56 11.27
CA PHE A 83 -5.53 -13.16 10.15
C PHE A 83 -4.70 -14.33 9.62
N LEU A 84 -4.18 -15.20 10.51
CA LEU A 84 -3.49 -16.42 10.10
C LEU A 84 -4.40 -17.39 9.33
N GLU A 85 -5.65 -17.55 9.75
CA GLU A 85 -6.63 -18.35 9.00
C GLU A 85 -6.86 -17.79 7.59
N LYS A 86 -6.95 -16.45 7.47
CA LYS A 86 -7.06 -15.77 6.17
C LYS A 86 -5.81 -16.00 5.31
N VAL A 87 -4.60 -15.96 5.90
CA VAL A 87 -3.35 -16.27 5.19
C VAL A 87 -3.35 -17.71 4.68
N ASP A 88 -3.74 -18.69 5.50
CA ASP A 88 -3.82 -20.10 5.10
C ASP A 88 -4.87 -20.35 4.00
N GLU A 89 -6.02 -19.67 4.04
CA GLU A 89 -7.02 -19.70 2.96
C GLU A 89 -6.44 -19.16 1.65
N LEU A 90 -5.73 -18.04 1.71
CA LEU A 90 -5.13 -17.39 0.55
C LEU A 90 -3.97 -18.20 -0.03
N ALA A 91 -3.19 -18.86 0.82
CA ALA A 91 -2.13 -19.78 0.43
C ALA A 91 -2.64 -20.96 -0.40
N ARG A 92 -3.84 -21.47 -0.06
CA ARG A 92 -4.51 -22.55 -0.82
C ARG A 92 -5.18 -22.04 -2.09
N SER A 93 -5.93 -20.94 -1.98
CA SER A 93 -6.77 -20.44 -3.07
C SER A 93 -6.00 -19.65 -4.13
N ARG A 94 -4.84 -19.09 -3.78
CA ARG A 94 -3.94 -18.31 -4.66
C ARG A 94 -4.68 -17.29 -5.50
N LYS A 95 -5.59 -16.56 -4.87
CA LYS A 95 -6.45 -15.57 -5.54
C LYS A 95 -5.61 -14.51 -6.27
N PHE A 96 -4.36 -14.26 -5.84
CA PHE A 96 -3.42 -13.36 -6.50
C PHE A 96 -3.09 -13.74 -7.96
N ASN A 97 -3.29 -15.00 -8.38
CA ASN A 97 -3.12 -15.41 -9.78
C ASN A 97 -4.11 -14.75 -10.74
N ARG A 98 -5.15 -14.08 -10.23
CA ARG A 98 -6.05 -13.23 -11.02
C ARG A 98 -5.46 -11.86 -11.35
N LEU A 99 -4.38 -11.47 -10.68
CA LEU A 99 -3.65 -10.25 -11.04
C LEU A 99 -2.81 -10.52 -12.29
N PRO A 100 -2.66 -9.51 -13.17
CA PRO A 100 -1.71 -9.59 -14.27
C PRO A 100 -0.29 -9.76 -13.74
N THR A 101 0.56 -10.42 -14.51
CA THR A 101 1.99 -10.44 -14.21
C THR A 101 2.56 -9.02 -14.33
N ARG A 102 3.66 -8.75 -13.60
CA ARG A 102 4.39 -7.49 -13.79
C ARG A 102 4.79 -7.28 -15.24
N ASN A 103 5.26 -8.33 -15.92
CA ASN A 103 5.71 -8.23 -17.29
C ASN A 103 4.56 -7.87 -18.25
N GLU A 104 3.36 -8.42 -18.07
CA GLU A 104 2.16 -8.01 -18.83
C GLU A 104 1.86 -6.52 -18.71
N ILE A 105 2.03 -5.93 -17.51
CA ILE A 105 1.86 -4.49 -17.32
C ILE A 105 2.97 -3.74 -18.04
N MET A 106 4.22 -4.19 -17.89
CA MET A 106 5.41 -3.54 -18.47
C MET A 106 5.36 -3.50 -20.00
N ASP A 107 4.78 -4.50 -20.67
CA ASP A 107 4.59 -4.52 -22.12
C ASP A 107 3.70 -3.36 -22.63
N GLY A 108 2.82 -2.84 -21.77
CA GLY A 108 1.97 -1.70 -22.06
C GLY A 108 2.55 -0.35 -21.63
N VAL A 109 3.73 -0.31 -21.01
CA VAL A 109 4.37 0.93 -20.55
C VAL A 109 5.11 1.59 -21.70
N ASP A 110 4.86 2.88 -21.90
CA ASP A 110 5.57 3.67 -22.89
C ASP A 110 6.94 4.12 -22.34
N ASN A 111 7.99 3.67 -23.03
CA ASN A 111 9.39 3.85 -22.66
C ASN A 111 9.96 5.21 -23.08
N SER A 112 9.24 6.01 -23.88
CA SER A 112 9.73 7.29 -24.36
C SER A 112 9.85 8.31 -23.22
N ASP A 113 11.03 8.94 -23.10
CA ASP A 113 11.35 9.89 -22.01
C ASP A 113 11.01 9.37 -20.60
N THR A 114 11.10 8.05 -20.40
CA THR A 114 10.77 7.38 -19.12
C THR A 114 12.05 6.92 -18.42
N LEU A 115 12.22 7.32 -17.16
CA LEU A 115 13.26 6.77 -16.27
C LEU A 115 12.67 5.58 -15.50
N LEU A 116 13.22 4.38 -15.72
CA LEU A 116 12.90 3.22 -14.90
C LEU A 116 13.69 3.26 -13.59
N TYR A 117 13.00 3.13 -12.47
CA TYR A 117 13.57 3.07 -11.14
C TYR A 117 13.10 1.79 -10.45
N TRP A 118 14.03 0.85 -10.27
CA TRP A 118 13.78 -0.37 -9.53
C TRP A 118 14.09 -0.13 -8.06
N LEU A 119 13.06 -0.17 -7.22
CA LEU A 119 13.24 -0.27 -5.76
C LEU A 119 13.05 -1.73 -5.35
N ASP A 120 14.13 -2.38 -4.94
CA ASP A 120 14.14 -3.78 -4.51
C ASP A 120 13.25 -3.97 -3.26
N ALA A 121 12.52 -5.09 -3.18
CA ALA A 121 11.59 -5.41 -2.10
C ALA A 121 10.43 -4.42 -1.83
N LEU A 122 9.96 -3.66 -2.84
CA LEU A 122 8.78 -2.81 -2.74
C LEU A 122 7.46 -3.59 -2.98
N GLY A 123 6.73 -3.88 -1.89
CA GLY A 123 5.37 -4.43 -1.92
C GLY A 123 4.27 -3.36 -1.97
N VAL A 124 3.02 -3.78 -2.24
CA VAL A 124 1.88 -2.84 -2.33
C VAL A 124 1.42 -2.26 -0.98
N GLU A 125 1.95 -2.72 0.15
CA GLU A 125 1.59 -2.18 1.46
C GLU A 125 1.85 -0.67 1.58
N TYR A 126 2.87 -0.17 0.88
CA TYR A 126 3.32 1.21 0.97
C TYR A 126 2.49 2.21 0.14
N LEU A 127 1.50 1.75 -0.63
CA LEU A 127 0.76 2.61 -1.57
C LEU A 127 0.05 3.79 -0.90
N GLY A 128 -0.45 3.62 0.33
CA GLY A 128 -1.04 4.72 1.10
C GLY A 128 -0.05 5.84 1.42
N LEU A 129 1.20 5.48 1.76
CA LEU A 129 2.28 6.44 1.97
C LEU A 129 2.71 7.08 0.65
N ILE A 130 2.91 6.27 -0.40
CA ILE A 130 3.36 6.76 -1.71
C ILE A 130 2.36 7.79 -2.25
N GLU A 131 1.06 7.51 -2.17
CA GLU A 131 0.01 8.46 -2.57
C GLU A 131 0.11 9.79 -1.80
N ALA A 132 0.30 9.74 -0.48
CA ALA A 132 0.44 10.94 0.35
C ALA A 132 1.69 11.76 -0.02
N LEU A 133 2.82 11.10 -0.29
CA LEU A 133 4.07 11.74 -0.69
C LEU A 133 3.96 12.39 -2.08
N VAL A 134 3.40 11.67 -3.06
CA VAL A 134 3.12 12.17 -4.41
C VAL A 134 2.25 13.42 -4.36
N GLN A 135 1.17 13.39 -3.57
CA GLN A 135 0.30 14.55 -3.37
C GLN A 135 1.06 15.74 -2.80
N LYS A 136 1.88 15.53 -1.77
CA LYS A 136 2.72 16.56 -1.14
C LYS A 136 3.71 17.20 -2.12
N ARG A 137 4.16 16.45 -3.14
CA ARG A 137 5.05 16.93 -4.20
C ARG A 137 4.32 17.50 -5.43
N GLY A 138 2.99 17.49 -5.42
CA GLY A 138 2.21 18.01 -6.55
C GLY A 138 2.38 17.19 -7.83
N LEU A 139 2.71 15.90 -7.71
CA LEU A 139 2.88 15.00 -8.85
C LEU A 139 1.55 14.33 -9.24
N SER A 140 1.51 13.84 -10.47
CA SER A 140 0.49 12.92 -10.95
C SER A 140 0.98 11.48 -10.79
N VAL A 141 0.06 10.56 -10.50
CA VAL A 141 0.34 9.14 -10.32
C VAL A 141 -0.63 8.27 -11.11
N ARG A 142 -0.11 7.15 -11.61
CA ARG A 142 -0.88 6.00 -12.09
C ARG A 142 -0.31 4.75 -11.43
N VAL A 143 -1.17 3.90 -10.86
CA VAL A 143 -0.77 2.68 -10.16
C VAL A 143 -1.42 1.48 -10.85
N ASN A 144 -0.60 0.51 -11.23
CA ASN A 144 -1.08 -0.81 -11.60
C ASN A 144 -0.62 -1.82 -10.54
N ILE A 145 -1.50 -2.76 -10.21
CA ILE A 145 -1.25 -3.83 -9.23
C ILE A 145 -0.93 -5.10 -9.99
N ALA A 146 0.23 -5.68 -9.73
CA ALA A 146 0.73 -6.86 -10.41
C ALA A 146 1.00 -8.00 -9.42
N ARG A 147 1.23 -9.19 -9.97
CA ARG A 147 1.95 -10.25 -9.28
C ARG A 147 3.37 -10.40 -9.82
N ALA A 148 4.31 -10.63 -8.90
CA ALA A 148 5.64 -11.15 -9.21
C ALA A 148 5.57 -12.63 -9.64
N GLU A 149 6.62 -13.10 -10.30
CA GLU A 149 6.80 -14.53 -10.60
C GLU A 149 7.27 -15.29 -9.36
N LEU A 150 6.89 -16.57 -9.26
CA LEU A 150 7.32 -17.43 -8.16
C LEU A 150 8.56 -18.27 -8.55
N PRO A 151 9.53 -18.48 -7.64
CA PRO A 151 9.64 -17.83 -6.32
C PRO A 151 9.92 -16.33 -6.45
N THR A 152 9.51 -15.57 -5.42
CA THR A 152 9.71 -14.10 -5.34
C THR A 152 11.16 -13.77 -4.97
N ILE A 153 12.10 -14.27 -5.77
CA ILE A 153 13.53 -13.99 -5.68
C ILE A 153 13.97 -13.13 -6.85
N THR A 154 14.92 -12.24 -6.59
CA THR A 154 15.44 -11.27 -7.56
C THR A 154 15.92 -11.90 -8.87
N SER A 155 16.56 -13.07 -8.84
CA SER A 155 17.08 -13.74 -10.04
C SER A 155 15.99 -14.14 -11.04
N ILE A 156 14.77 -14.42 -10.56
CA ILE A 156 13.60 -14.76 -11.39
C ILE A 156 12.83 -13.49 -11.80
N ASN A 157 12.95 -12.41 -11.03
CA ASN A 157 12.07 -11.25 -11.14
C ASN A 157 12.76 -9.99 -11.69
N ARG A 158 13.93 -10.09 -12.29
CA ARG A 158 14.72 -8.95 -12.80
C ARG A 158 14.55 -8.63 -14.29
N ASP A 159 13.77 -9.41 -15.03
CA ASP A 159 13.65 -9.31 -16.49
C ASP A 159 13.21 -7.92 -16.97
N PHE A 160 12.29 -7.27 -16.25
CA PHE A 160 11.82 -5.92 -16.58
C PHE A 160 12.95 -4.89 -16.59
N PHE A 161 13.95 -5.07 -15.72
CA PHE A 161 15.10 -4.17 -15.63
C PHE A 161 16.13 -4.52 -16.71
N ASP A 162 16.41 -5.81 -16.91
CA ASP A 162 17.41 -6.25 -17.88
C ASP A 162 16.96 -5.93 -19.32
N ALA A 163 15.68 -6.13 -19.63
CA ALA A 163 15.10 -5.84 -20.94
C ALA A 163 14.93 -4.33 -21.22
N TRP A 164 14.87 -3.48 -20.19
CA TRP A 164 14.61 -2.05 -20.36
C TRP A 164 15.71 -1.35 -21.18
N GLN A 165 15.27 -0.73 -22.27
CA GLN A 165 16.08 0.10 -23.15
C GLN A 165 15.88 1.57 -22.79
N GLY A 166 16.89 2.20 -22.19
CA GLY A 166 16.82 3.61 -21.79
C GLY A 166 17.47 3.84 -20.43
N ARG A 167 17.20 5.02 -19.85
CA ARG A 167 17.69 5.34 -18.52
C ARG A 167 17.00 4.43 -17.50
N LYS A 168 17.82 3.74 -16.69
CA LYS A 168 17.37 2.90 -15.60
C LYS A 168 18.29 3.02 -14.39
N GLU A 169 17.73 2.88 -13.21
CA GLU A 169 18.45 2.91 -11.93
C GLU A 169 17.86 1.83 -11.01
N LYS A 170 18.74 1.16 -10.25
CA LYS A 170 18.36 0.20 -9.21
C LYS A 170 18.73 0.78 -7.85
N ASN A 171 17.84 0.63 -6.87
CA ASN A 171 18.09 0.93 -5.47
C ASN A 171 17.77 -0.30 -4.61
N ASP A 172 18.79 -0.79 -3.92
CA ASP A 172 18.75 -1.98 -3.06
C ASP A 172 18.46 -1.64 -1.58
N GLU A 173 18.42 -0.36 -1.20
CA GLU A 173 18.41 0.07 0.22
C GLU A 173 17.22 -0.49 1.01
N LEU A 174 16.06 -0.68 0.36
CA LEU A 174 14.85 -1.18 1.02
C LEU A 174 14.95 -2.67 1.36
N ASP A 175 15.57 -3.46 0.48
CA ASP A 175 15.88 -4.88 0.70
C ASP A 175 17.05 -5.04 1.69
N ASP A 176 18.11 -4.26 1.51
CA ASP A 176 19.26 -4.23 2.42
C ASP A 176 18.84 -3.93 3.87
N THR A 177 17.89 -3.02 4.07
CA THR A 177 17.33 -2.70 5.40
C THR A 177 16.63 -3.91 6.05
N LYS A 178 16.09 -4.84 5.25
CA LYS A 178 15.38 -6.04 5.71
C LYS A 178 16.30 -7.24 5.99
N HIS A 179 17.39 -7.33 5.23
CA HIS A 179 18.23 -8.54 5.15
C HIS A 179 19.65 -8.40 5.66
N SER A 180 20.23 -7.20 5.64
CA SER A 180 21.66 -7.01 5.90
C SER A 180 21.92 -6.52 7.32
N ASP A 181 23.06 -6.93 7.88
CA ASP A 181 23.57 -6.35 9.13
C ASP A 181 23.89 -4.85 8.94
N ALA A 182 24.10 -4.40 7.70
CA ALA A 182 24.30 -2.99 7.32
C ALA A 182 23.04 -2.13 7.53
N GLY A 183 21.84 -2.73 7.49
CA GLY A 183 20.59 -2.07 7.90
C GLY A 183 20.57 -1.67 9.38
N GLY A 184 21.41 -2.33 10.20
CA GLY A 184 21.52 -2.11 11.64
C GLY A 184 20.35 -2.69 12.45
N TYR A 185 19.55 -3.56 11.84
CA TYR A 185 18.40 -4.21 12.48
C TYR A 185 18.55 -5.73 12.47
N ASN A 186 18.39 -6.34 13.64
CA ASN A 186 18.48 -7.78 13.80
C ASN A 186 17.37 -8.25 14.74
N PHE A 187 16.51 -9.16 14.27
CA PHE A 187 15.42 -9.71 15.05
C PHE A 187 15.89 -10.56 16.23
N ILE A 188 17.12 -11.07 16.22
CA ILE A 188 17.71 -11.77 17.38
C ILE A 188 17.92 -10.80 18.55
N ASP A 189 18.37 -9.58 18.25
CA ASP A 189 18.73 -8.58 19.27
C ASP A 189 17.56 -7.66 19.62
N LYS A 190 16.70 -7.35 18.65
CA LYS A 190 15.54 -6.48 18.82
C LYS A 190 14.37 -6.96 17.97
N GLU A 191 13.40 -7.61 18.62
CA GLU A 191 12.21 -8.14 17.95
C GLU A 191 11.21 -7.07 17.51
N LEU A 192 11.37 -5.81 17.93
CA LEU A 192 10.43 -4.72 17.62
C LEU A 192 10.54 -4.27 16.15
N PRO A 193 9.43 -3.79 15.53
CA PRO A 193 9.37 -3.46 14.11
C PRO A 193 9.97 -2.08 13.78
N ILE A 194 11.03 -1.69 14.50
CA ILE A 194 11.61 -0.34 14.41
C ILE A 194 12.29 -0.06 13.07
N HIS A 195 12.65 -1.10 12.31
CA HIS A 195 13.20 -1.00 10.97
C HIS A 195 12.26 -0.28 10.01
N LEU A 196 10.95 -0.33 10.28
CA LEU A 196 9.93 0.43 9.55
C LEU A 196 10.29 1.92 9.48
N ALA A 197 10.94 2.53 10.49
CA ALA A 197 11.39 3.92 10.41
C ALA A 197 12.27 4.19 9.17
N LYS A 198 13.23 3.31 8.91
CA LYS A 198 14.17 3.43 7.79
C LYS A 198 13.51 3.08 6.46
N GLU A 199 12.57 2.12 6.44
CA GLU A 199 11.77 1.83 5.24
C GLU A 199 11.04 3.09 4.78
N LEU A 200 10.31 3.75 5.70
CA LEU A 200 9.55 4.96 5.38
C LEU A 200 10.44 6.11 4.86
N ASP A 201 11.67 6.24 5.37
CA ASP A 201 12.66 7.20 4.86
C ASP A 201 13.07 6.91 3.40
N ILE A 202 13.28 5.64 3.07
CA ILE A 202 13.67 5.23 1.71
C ILE A 202 12.55 5.55 0.72
N LEU A 203 11.29 5.30 1.10
CA LEU A 203 10.14 5.66 0.26
C LEU A 203 10.01 7.19 0.08
N ALA A 204 10.23 7.97 1.14
CA ALA A 204 10.24 9.43 1.05
C ALA A 204 11.34 9.93 0.09
N ALA A 205 12.56 9.39 0.22
CA ALA A 205 13.69 9.75 -0.64
C ALA A 205 13.45 9.36 -2.11
N MET A 206 12.85 8.19 -2.38
CA MET A 206 12.46 7.77 -3.72
C MET A 206 11.50 8.77 -4.37
N ILE A 207 10.46 9.21 -3.67
CA ILE A 207 9.50 10.18 -4.21
C ILE A 207 10.14 11.56 -4.40
N ASP A 208 11.05 11.98 -3.52
CA ASP A 208 11.80 13.23 -3.66
C ASP A 208 12.72 13.23 -4.88
N LYS A 209 13.37 12.10 -5.13
CA LYS A 209 14.16 11.87 -6.34
C LYS A 209 13.27 11.94 -7.59
N ALA A 210 12.13 11.24 -7.59
CA ALA A 210 11.19 11.27 -8.70
C ALA A 210 10.72 12.69 -9.01
N ALA A 211 10.33 13.44 -7.98
CA ALA A 211 9.93 14.85 -8.10
C ALA A 211 11.06 15.70 -8.71
N THR A 212 12.31 15.48 -8.29
CA THR A 212 13.48 16.21 -8.79
C THR A 212 13.75 15.90 -10.26
N GLU A 213 13.78 14.63 -10.66
CA GLU A 213 14.03 14.22 -12.05
C GLU A 213 12.97 14.76 -13.00
N LEU A 214 11.69 14.73 -12.58
CA LEU A 214 10.56 15.27 -13.33
C LEU A 214 10.62 16.81 -13.43
N ALA A 215 10.87 17.51 -12.31
CA ALA A 215 10.94 18.97 -12.28
C ALA A 215 12.10 19.52 -13.13
N LEU A 216 13.25 18.84 -13.11
CA LEU A 216 14.40 19.16 -13.96
C LEU A 216 14.23 18.73 -15.42
N ARG A 217 13.06 18.16 -15.79
CA ARG A 217 12.73 17.69 -17.15
C ARG A 217 13.74 16.68 -17.69
N ARG A 218 14.37 15.90 -16.81
CA ARG A 218 15.31 14.82 -17.18
C ARG A 218 14.56 13.59 -17.71
N CYS A 219 13.30 13.46 -17.34
CA CYS A 219 12.33 12.53 -17.91
C CYS A 219 10.94 13.19 -17.91
N LYS A 220 10.02 12.69 -18.74
CA LYS A 220 8.60 13.01 -18.69
C LYS A 220 7.85 12.10 -17.71
N ARG A 221 8.35 10.88 -17.54
CA ARG A 221 7.81 9.87 -16.62
C ARG A 221 8.91 9.26 -15.76
N PHE A 222 8.56 9.01 -14.51
CA PHE A 222 9.37 8.25 -13.57
C PHE A 222 8.60 6.98 -13.21
N LEU A 223 9.11 5.84 -13.66
CA LEU A 223 8.46 4.54 -13.54
C LEU A 223 9.10 3.75 -12.41
N ILE A 224 8.38 3.54 -11.32
CA ILE A 224 8.82 2.74 -10.17
C ILE A 224 8.31 1.31 -10.35
N VAL A 225 9.21 0.35 -10.23
CA VAL A 225 8.91 -1.08 -10.40
C VAL A 225 9.65 -1.87 -9.31
N SER A 226 9.04 -2.97 -8.85
CA SER A 226 9.67 -3.91 -7.91
C SER A 226 9.75 -5.31 -8.47
N ASP A 227 10.77 -6.05 -8.06
CA ASP A 227 10.93 -7.47 -8.31
C ASP A 227 10.06 -8.33 -7.38
N HIS A 228 9.96 -7.97 -6.09
CA HIS A 228 9.08 -8.57 -5.09
C HIS A 228 8.71 -7.58 -3.97
N GLY A 229 7.85 -7.99 -3.04
CA GLY A 229 7.74 -7.36 -1.73
C GLY A 229 8.40 -8.21 -0.64
N ALA A 230 8.04 -8.01 0.62
CA ALA A 230 8.56 -8.77 1.75
C ALA A 230 7.51 -8.94 2.86
N SER A 231 7.63 -10.01 3.63
CA SER A 231 6.73 -10.34 4.73
C SER A 231 7.43 -10.29 6.07
N ARG A 232 6.99 -9.36 6.94
CA ARG A 232 7.37 -9.31 8.35
C ARG A 232 6.70 -10.41 9.16
N LEU A 233 5.42 -10.65 8.90
CA LEU A 233 4.63 -11.59 9.71
C LEU A 233 5.03 -13.05 9.47
N ALA A 234 5.58 -13.38 8.30
CA ALA A 234 6.23 -14.67 8.07
C ALA A 234 7.44 -14.90 9.00
N VAL A 235 8.23 -13.86 9.29
CA VAL A 235 9.34 -13.93 10.25
C VAL A 235 8.82 -14.16 11.68
N LEU A 236 7.73 -13.47 12.05
CA LEU A 236 7.10 -13.60 13.37
C LEU A 236 6.48 -14.98 13.61
N ARG A 237 5.96 -15.63 12.56
CA ARG A 237 5.23 -16.90 12.69
C ARG A 237 6.10 -18.05 13.20
N ARG A 238 7.40 -18.07 12.86
CA ARG A 238 8.37 -19.11 13.27
C ARG A 238 7.88 -20.55 13.00
N LYS A 239 7.09 -20.77 11.94
CA LYS A 239 6.62 -22.10 11.53
C LYS A 239 7.67 -22.75 10.63
N GLU A 240 8.30 -23.82 11.10
CA GLU A 240 9.21 -24.63 10.27
C GLU A 240 8.48 -25.80 9.63
N GLU A 241 8.71 -25.98 8.33
CA GLU A 241 8.33 -27.18 7.60
C GLU A 241 9.31 -28.30 7.88
N LYS A 242 8.83 -29.54 7.84
CA LYS A 242 9.64 -30.74 8.20
C LYS A 242 10.74 -31.09 7.20
N TYR A 243 10.76 -30.45 6.03
CA TYR A 243 11.74 -30.69 4.98
C TYR A 243 12.85 -29.66 5.05
N ASP A 244 14.09 -30.13 4.86
CA ASP A 244 15.26 -29.25 4.79
C ASP A 244 15.31 -28.49 3.46
N THR A 245 15.87 -27.29 3.50
CA THR A 245 16.13 -26.50 2.29
C THR A 245 17.30 -27.06 1.49
N ASP A 246 17.26 -26.90 0.16
CA ASP A 246 18.40 -27.20 -0.73
C ASP A 246 19.42 -26.05 -0.78
N THR A 247 19.08 -24.90 -0.21
CA THR A 247 19.91 -23.69 -0.18
C THR A 247 20.94 -23.70 0.95
N THR A 248 21.02 -24.77 1.74
CA THR A 248 22.01 -24.96 2.83
C THR A 248 22.18 -23.76 3.76
N GLY A 249 21.12 -22.99 4.01
CA GLY A 249 21.17 -21.79 4.83
C GLY A 249 20.83 -20.48 4.11
N GLU A 250 20.78 -20.44 2.77
CA GLU A 250 20.53 -19.23 1.99
C GLU A 250 19.03 -18.95 1.79
N HIS A 251 18.65 -17.68 1.56
CA HIS A 251 17.29 -17.22 1.21
C HIS A 251 16.16 -17.50 2.22
N SER A 252 16.48 -17.60 3.52
CA SER A 252 15.53 -17.60 4.66
C SER A 252 14.43 -18.67 4.67
N GLY A 253 14.43 -19.60 3.69
CA GLY A 253 13.60 -20.79 3.66
C GLY A 253 12.20 -20.61 3.10
N ARG A 254 11.90 -19.56 2.33
CA ARG A 254 10.54 -19.40 1.76
C ARG A 254 10.29 -20.27 0.53
N CYS A 255 11.34 -20.70 -0.15
CA CYS A 255 11.29 -21.65 -1.26
C CYS A 255 12.44 -22.65 -1.19
N CYS A 256 12.31 -23.79 -1.88
CA CYS A 256 13.40 -24.74 -2.14
C CYS A 256 13.23 -25.39 -3.52
N LYS A 257 14.26 -26.03 -4.05
CA LYS A 257 14.14 -26.82 -5.30
C LYS A 257 13.08 -27.90 -5.15
N LEU A 258 12.38 -28.14 -6.25
CA LEU A 258 11.36 -29.19 -6.33
C LEU A 258 11.96 -30.56 -6.04
N PHE A 259 11.39 -31.25 -5.06
CA PHE A 259 11.66 -32.65 -4.74
C PHE A 259 10.36 -33.45 -4.69
N GLN A 260 10.44 -34.79 -4.71
CA GLN A 260 9.30 -35.68 -4.53
C GLN A 260 9.73 -36.94 -3.76
N PRO A 261 8.85 -37.52 -2.91
CA PRO A 261 7.52 -37.04 -2.54
C PRO A 261 7.57 -35.90 -1.51
N TYR A 262 6.52 -35.07 -1.47
CA TYR A 262 6.34 -34.06 -0.42
C TYR A 262 4.88 -33.97 0.03
N ASN A 263 4.67 -33.41 1.21
CA ASN A 263 3.36 -33.09 1.78
C ASN A 263 3.44 -31.68 2.35
N LEU A 264 3.11 -30.71 1.48
CA LEU A 264 3.16 -29.28 1.74
C LEU A 264 1.87 -28.67 1.16
N PRO A 265 0.76 -28.63 1.93
CA PRO A 265 -0.55 -28.23 1.40
C PRO A 265 -0.60 -26.75 0.96
N PHE A 266 0.35 -25.94 1.41
CA PHE A 266 0.44 -24.51 1.11
C PHE A 266 1.54 -24.18 0.07
N ALA A 267 2.26 -25.18 -0.46
CA ALA A 267 3.35 -24.93 -1.40
C ALA A 267 2.86 -24.87 -2.86
N ALA A 268 3.29 -23.85 -3.59
CA ALA A 268 3.20 -23.76 -5.04
C ALA A 268 4.37 -24.47 -5.71
N LYS A 269 4.11 -25.13 -6.84
CA LYS A 269 5.15 -25.68 -7.72
C LYS A 269 5.27 -24.75 -8.93
N GLU A 270 6.35 -23.98 -8.99
CA GLU A 270 6.60 -22.99 -10.05
C GLU A 270 8.09 -22.96 -10.37
N ASN A 271 8.48 -22.82 -11.64
CA ASN A 271 9.87 -22.59 -12.07
C ASN A 271 10.92 -23.57 -11.50
N GLY A 272 10.52 -24.81 -11.19
CA GLY A 272 11.41 -25.83 -10.60
C GLY A 272 11.56 -25.74 -9.07
N TYR A 273 10.74 -24.93 -8.40
CA TYR A 273 10.74 -24.73 -6.96
C TYR A 273 9.43 -25.18 -6.30
N LEU A 274 9.52 -25.48 -5.00
CA LEU A 274 8.42 -25.48 -4.06
C LEU A 274 8.45 -24.17 -3.29
N VAL A 275 7.37 -23.39 -3.37
CA VAL A 275 7.29 -22.01 -2.86
C VAL A 275 6.18 -21.92 -1.82
N LEU A 276 6.49 -21.54 -0.59
CA LEU A 276 5.52 -21.48 0.50
C LEU A 276 4.65 -20.24 0.38
N ALA A 277 3.33 -20.43 0.33
CA ALA A 277 2.36 -19.33 0.24
C ALA A 277 1.76 -18.94 1.59
N ASP A 278 1.91 -19.79 2.62
CA ASP A 278 1.59 -19.47 4.01
C ASP A 278 2.80 -18.83 4.71
N TYR A 279 2.78 -18.69 6.03
CA TYR A 279 3.91 -18.15 6.82
C TYR A 279 4.89 -19.23 7.32
N GLY A 280 5.04 -20.33 6.57
CA GLY A 280 6.03 -21.38 6.84
C GLY A 280 7.44 -21.06 6.34
N ARG A 281 8.44 -21.81 6.79
CA ARG A 281 9.79 -21.81 6.21
C ARG A 281 10.38 -23.22 6.18
N PHE A 282 11.15 -23.55 5.15
CA PHE A 282 11.92 -24.79 5.10
C PHE A 282 13.00 -24.80 6.18
N LYS A 283 13.17 -25.97 6.81
CA LYS A 283 14.15 -26.20 7.87
C LYS A 283 15.58 -26.06 7.33
N GLY A 284 16.51 -25.71 8.20
CA GLY A 284 17.93 -25.58 7.85
C GLY A 284 18.31 -24.27 7.17
N SER A 285 17.35 -23.39 6.90
CA SER A 285 17.59 -22.04 6.37
C SER A 285 17.98 -21.07 7.49
N ARG A 286 18.85 -20.08 7.20
CA ARG A 286 19.12 -18.96 8.14
C ARG A 286 17.79 -18.28 8.50
N ALA A 287 17.62 -17.87 9.76
CA ALA A 287 16.47 -17.05 10.14
C ALA A 287 16.59 -15.67 9.46
N ALA A 288 15.49 -15.16 8.93
CA ALA A 288 15.46 -13.82 8.35
C ALA A 288 15.79 -12.75 9.39
N ASN A 289 16.44 -11.66 8.96
CA ASN A 289 16.86 -10.59 9.87
C ASN A 289 15.68 -9.80 10.39
N VAL A 290 14.87 -9.13 9.55
CA VAL A 290 13.62 -8.49 10.03
C VAL A 290 12.42 -8.78 9.14
N GLU A 291 12.61 -8.93 7.83
CA GLU A 291 11.55 -9.35 6.89
C GLU A 291 12.09 -10.42 5.93
N VAL A 292 11.19 -11.09 5.21
CA VAL A 292 11.56 -12.20 4.32
C VAL A 292 10.83 -12.14 2.99
N HIS A 293 11.49 -12.56 1.92
CA HIS A 293 10.92 -12.78 0.60
C HIS A 293 11.29 -14.19 0.06
N GLY A 294 10.85 -14.52 -1.15
CA GLY A 294 11.06 -15.80 -1.83
C GLY A 294 9.83 -16.70 -1.82
N GLY A 295 8.83 -16.40 -1.00
CA GLY A 295 7.57 -17.12 -0.88
C GLY A 295 6.49 -16.58 -1.81
N ALA A 296 5.24 -16.94 -1.49
CA ALA A 296 4.05 -16.56 -2.24
C ALA A 296 2.96 -15.97 -1.33
N SER A 297 3.32 -15.40 -0.17
CA SER A 297 2.37 -14.60 0.60
C SER A 297 1.98 -13.35 -0.17
N LEU A 298 0.84 -12.73 0.14
CA LEU A 298 0.40 -11.53 -0.59
C LEU A 298 1.42 -10.39 -0.50
N GLU A 299 2.16 -10.26 0.60
CA GLU A 299 3.14 -9.18 0.76
C GLU A 299 4.41 -9.41 -0.04
N GLU A 300 4.74 -10.67 -0.33
CA GLU A 300 5.89 -11.02 -1.18
C GLU A 300 5.52 -10.92 -2.66
N VAL A 301 4.33 -11.38 -3.05
CA VAL A 301 3.97 -11.57 -4.46
C VAL A 301 3.25 -10.36 -5.07
N VAL A 302 2.49 -9.59 -4.31
CA VAL A 302 1.71 -8.46 -4.85
C VAL A 302 2.56 -7.20 -4.85
N VAL A 303 2.92 -6.74 -6.05
CA VAL A 303 3.86 -5.62 -6.26
C VAL A 303 3.19 -4.49 -7.07
N PRO A 304 3.59 -3.22 -6.84
CA PRO A 304 3.10 -2.11 -7.63
C PRO A 304 3.98 -1.85 -8.86
N VAL A 305 3.35 -1.36 -9.93
CA VAL A 305 4.00 -0.65 -11.04
C VAL A 305 3.45 0.77 -11.05
N ILE A 306 4.29 1.74 -10.72
CA ILE A 306 3.86 3.13 -10.45
C ILE A 306 4.48 4.06 -11.47
N GLU A 307 3.66 4.77 -12.21
CA GLU A 307 4.10 5.82 -13.12
C GLU A 307 3.82 7.19 -12.47
N LEU A 308 4.86 8.01 -12.39
CA LEU A 308 4.79 9.38 -11.89
C LEU A 308 5.08 10.37 -13.02
N SER A 309 4.35 11.47 -13.04
CA SER A 309 4.57 12.57 -13.98
C SER A 309 4.26 13.92 -13.32
N LEU A 310 4.59 15.03 -13.99
CA LEU A 310 4.13 16.34 -13.57
C LEU A 310 2.62 16.46 -13.82
N LYS A 311 1.90 17.17 -12.95
CA LYS A 311 0.47 17.44 -13.16
C LYS A 311 0.26 18.33 -14.38
N ASP A 312 -0.66 17.90 -15.26
CA ASP A 312 -1.15 18.71 -16.37
C ASP A 312 -2.24 19.66 -15.87
N GLY A 313 -1.83 20.70 -15.15
CA GLY A 313 -2.71 21.74 -14.62
C GLY A 313 -3.38 21.40 -13.27
N ASN A 314 -4.08 22.40 -12.73
CA ASN A 314 -4.78 22.29 -11.45
C ASN A 314 -6.25 21.93 -11.68
N VAL A 315 -6.57 20.64 -11.60
CA VAL A 315 -7.96 20.16 -11.55
C VAL A 315 -8.53 20.51 -10.18
N THR A 316 -9.65 21.23 -10.16
CA THR A 316 -10.40 21.55 -8.94
C THR A 316 -11.77 20.92 -9.03
N VAL A 317 -12.24 20.36 -7.92
CA VAL A 317 -13.57 19.75 -7.80
C VAL A 317 -14.45 20.56 -6.84
N LYS A 318 -15.73 20.66 -7.15
CA LYS A 318 -16.78 21.18 -6.26
C LYS A 318 -18.02 20.31 -6.32
N LEU A 319 -18.76 20.25 -5.22
CA LEU A 319 -20.15 19.79 -5.25
C LEU A 319 -21.00 20.83 -5.96
N VAL A 320 -21.91 20.38 -6.84
CA VAL A 320 -22.87 21.26 -7.52
C VAL A 320 -23.94 21.74 -6.53
N ASP A 321 -24.43 20.81 -5.71
CA ASP A 321 -25.45 21.07 -4.71
C ASP A 321 -24.80 21.28 -3.33
N GLU A 322 -25.23 22.30 -2.58
CA GLU A 322 -24.72 22.56 -1.22
C GLU A 322 -25.12 21.48 -0.22
N ALA A 323 -26.31 20.90 -0.42
CA ALA A 323 -26.83 19.77 0.32
C ALA A 323 -27.62 18.84 -0.60
N VAL A 324 -27.54 17.54 -0.33
CA VAL A 324 -28.23 16.50 -1.09
C VAL A 324 -29.26 15.78 -0.24
N THR A 325 -30.36 15.35 -0.83
CA THR A 325 -31.41 14.66 -0.11
C THR A 325 -31.17 13.15 -0.12
N VAL A 326 -31.20 12.57 1.07
CA VAL A 326 -31.03 11.15 1.29
C VAL A 326 -32.32 10.39 0.96
N ASP A 327 -32.19 9.28 0.25
CA ASP A 327 -33.26 8.30 0.09
C ASP A 327 -32.89 6.99 0.81
N PHE A 328 -33.71 6.55 1.75
CA PHE A 328 -33.41 5.36 2.55
C PHE A 328 -33.41 4.06 1.72
N ARG A 329 -34.07 4.04 0.56
CA ARG A 329 -34.14 2.86 -0.31
C ARG A 329 -32.97 2.82 -1.27
N THR A 330 -32.70 3.96 -1.91
CA THR A 330 -31.77 4.04 -3.05
C THR A 330 -30.44 4.72 -2.74
N GLY A 331 -30.29 5.31 -1.55
CA GLY A 331 -29.11 6.03 -1.11
C GLY A 331 -29.13 7.51 -1.50
N THR A 332 -27.95 8.07 -1.71
CA THR A 332 -27.76 9.47 -2.09
C THR A 332 -27.12 9.54 -3.48
N GLU A 333 -27.45 10.56 -4.27
CA GLU A 333 -26.76 10.87 -5.52
C GLU A 333 -26.20 12.29 -5.43
N ILE A 334 -24.92 12.45 -5.79
CA ILE A 334 -24.24 13.75 -5.79
C ILE A 334 -23.82 14.12 -7.20
N LYS A 335 -23.73 15.43 -7.47
CA LYS A 335 -23.15 15.96 -8.70
C LYS A 335 -21.88 16.72 -8.41
N LEU A 336 -20.85 16.44 -9.21
CA LEU A 336 -19.55 17.08 -9.14
C LEU A 336 -19.36 17.98 -10.35
N PHE A 337 -18.83 19.17 -10.11
CA PHE A 337 -18.26 20.04 -11.14
C PHE A 337 -16.74 20.00 -11.06
N LEU A 338 -16.09 19.76 -12.19
CA LEU A 338 -14.64 19.87 -12.35
C LEU A 338 -14.32 20.99 -13.35
N ASN A 339 -13.29 21.78 -13.08
CA ASN A 339 -12.88 22.90 -13.95
C ASN A 339 -12.24 22.45 -15.27
N SER A 340 -11.98 21.16 -15.46
CA SER A 340 -11.42 20.58 -16.68
C SER A 340 -11.94 19.16 -16.87
N PRO A 341 -12.19 18.72 -18.12
CA PRO A 341 -12.60 17.35 -18.38
C PRO A 341 -11.51 16.36 -17.97
N VAL A 342 -11.91 15.31 -17.25
CA VAL A 342 -11.01 14.24 -16.81
C VAL A 342 -11.73 12.89 -16.92
N GLN A 343 -10.96 11.83 -17.05
CA GLN A 343 -11.51 10.48 -17.18
C GLN A 343 -11.46 9.74 -15.85
N ASN A 344 -12.30 8.70 -15.73
CA ASN A 344 -12.30 7.77 -14.60
C ASN A 344 -12.47 8.47 -13.25
N VAL A 345 -13.42 9.41 -13.18
CA VAL A 345 -13.75 10.11 -11.94
C VAL A 345 -14.40 9.12 -10.96
N SER A 346 -13.97 9.17 -9.70
CA SER A 346 -14.56 8.36 -8.62
C SER A 346 -14.48 9.08 -7.28
N VAL A 347 -15.33 8.66 -6.35
CA VAL A 347 -15.37 9.18 -4.98
C VAL A 347 -15.07 8.04 -4.03
N VAL A 348 -14.16 8.24 -3.09
CA VAL A 348 -13.91 7.32 -1.97
C VAL A 348 -14.56 7.91 -0.72
N LEU A 349 -15.56 7.20 -0.19
CA LEU A 349 -16.30 7.55 1.01
C LEU A 349 -16.36 6.34 1.94
N ASN A 350 -15.99 6.53 3.21
CA ASN A 350 -15.95 5.46 4.22
C ASN A 350 -15.17 4.21 3.76
N GLY A 351 -14.09 4.42 3.00
CA GLY A 351 -13.26 3.33 2.48
C GLY A 351 -13.88 2.53 1.33
N MET A 352 -15.00 2.97 0.77
CA MET A 352 -15.62 2.40 -0.43
C MET A 352 -15.49 3.37 -1.60
N ARG A 353 -15.20 2.84 -2.79
CA ARG A 353 -15.03 3.63 -4.02
C ARG A 353 -16.27 3.54 -4.90
N TYR A 354 -16.77 4.70 -5.32
CA TYR A 354 -17.94 4.86 -6.18
C TYR A 354 -17.53 5.52 -7.48
N SER A 355 -17.80 4.86 -8.61
CA SER A 355 -17.49 5.40 -9.94
C SER A 355 -18.49 6.49 -10.32
N ALA A 356 -18.00 7.55 -10.95
CA ALA A 356 -18.84 8.62 -11.47
C ALA A 356 -19.28 8.32 -12.91
N SER A 357 -20.50 8.72 -13.25
CA SER A 357 -21.01 8.76 -14.62
C SER A 357 -20.88 10.19 -15.16
N GLN A 358 -20.20 10.37 -16.28
CA GLN A 358 -20.07 11.67 -16.91
C GLN A 358 -21.43 12.15 -17.43
N ILE A 359 -21.82 13.37 -17.07
CA ILE A 359 -23.07 14.02 -17.55
C ILE A 359 -22.74 14.89 -18.77
N ASP A 360 -21.70 15.70 -18.65
CA ASP A 360 -21.14 16.53 -19.71
C ASP A 360 -19.62 16.69 -19.54
N ALA A 361 -18.99 17.61 -20.28
CA ALA A 361 -17.54 17.83 -20.22
C ALA A 361 -16.99 18.08 -18.80
N ASN A 362 -17.77 18.75 -17.95
CA ASN A 362 -17.33 19.24 -16.64
C ASN A 362 -18.16 18.71 -15.47
N HIS A 363 -19.30 18.06 -15.72
CA HIS A 363 -20.18 17.52 -14.69
C HIS A 363 -20.24 16.00 -14.66
N TYR A 364 -20.30 15.45 -13.44
CA TYR A 364 -20.33 14.01 -13.19
C TYR A 364 -21.36 13.69 -12.10
N SER A 365 -22.10 12.60 -12.26
CA SER A 365 -23.01 12.06 -11.23
C SER A 365 -22.36 10.89 -10.50
N VAL A 366 -22.51 10.81 -9.18
CA VAL A 366 -22.02 9.70 -8.37
C VAL A 366 -23.15 9.17 -7.50
N LYS A 367 -23.45 7.88 -7.65
CA LYS A 367 -24.43 7.18 -6.82
C LYS A 367 -23.74 6.61 -5.59
N LEU A 368 -24.28 6.92 -4.42
CA LEU A 368 -23.82 6.52 -3.09
C LEU A 368 -24.93 5.67 -2.43
N PRO A 369 -25.14 4.42 -2.87
CA PRO A 369 -26.24 3.57 -2.40
C PRO A 369 -26.22 3.33 -0.90
N ASP A 370 -25.05 3.34 -0.27
CA ASP A 370 -24.88 3.08 1.17
C ASP A 370 -25.06 4.33 2.04
N THR A 371 -25.09 5.52 1.44
CA THR A 371 -25.36 6.78 2.14
C THR A 371 -26.87 6.97 2.30
N LYS A 372 -27.43 6.33 3.32
CA LYS A 372 -28.89 6.25 3.60
C LYS A 372 -29.37 7.05 4.81
N ARG A 373 -28.49 7.84 5.42
CA ARG A 373 -28.82 8.66 6.60
C ARG A 373 -28.36 10.10 6.37
N ALA A 374 -29.00 11.03 7.07
CA ALA A 374 -28.54 12.40 7.12
C ALA A 374 -27.23 12.49 7.89
N GLY A 375 -26.36 13.42 7.50
CA GLY A 375 -25.06 13.64 8.11
C GLY A 375 -24.07 14.29 7.15
N ASP A 376 -22.89 14.55 7.68
CA ASP A 376 -21.76 15.09 6.93
C ASP A 376 -20.79 13.96 6.58
N TYR A 377 -20.52 13.81 5.29
CA TYR A 377 -19.77 12.70 4.74
C TYR A 377 -18.51 13.23 4.03
N PRO A 378 -17.33 13.24 4.70
CA PRO A 378 -16.09 13.61 4.05
C PRO A 378 -15.72 12.57 3.00
N ALA A 379 -15.38 13.02 1.80
CA ALA A 379 -15.02 12.12 0.72
C ALA A 379 -13.84 12.64 -0.10
N ASP A 380 -13.02 11.70 -0.58
CA ASP A 380 -11.88 11.95 -1.44
C ASP A 380 -12.31 11.76 -2.91
N VAL A 381 -12.02 12.71 -3.80
CA VAL A 381 -12.37 12.65 -5.23
C VAL A 381 -11.12 12.35 -6.05
N TYR A 382 -11.20 11.35 -6.91
CA TYR A 382 -10.11 10.89 -7.76
C TYR A 382 -10.42 11.06 -9.24
N ALA A 383 -9.40 11.37 -10.03
CA ALA A 383 -9.37 11.20 -11.49
C ALA A 383 -8.32 10.14 -11.83
N GLY A 384 -8.76 8.93 -12.17
CA GLY A 384 -7.87 7.77 -12.18
C GLY A 384 -7.31 7.50 -10.78
N ASP A 385 -5.98 7.48 -10.64
CA ASP A 385 -5.28 7.29 -9.36
C ASP A 385 -4.96 8.61 -8.66
N ASN A 386 -5.20 9.75 -9.31
CA ASN A 386 -4.89 11.05 -8.76
C ASN A 386 -5.98 11.51 -7.81
N LEU A 387 -5.65 11.77 -6.54
CA LEU A 387 -6.51 12.56 -5.66
C LEU A 387 -6.53 14.01 -6.17
N ILE A 388 -7.70 14.44 -6.64
CA ILE A 388 -7.90 15.78 -7.21
C ILE A 388 -8.66 16.73 -6.26
N GLY A 389 -9.23 16.21 -5.17
CA GLY A 389 -9.76 17.07 -4.12
C GLY A 389 -10.47 16.30 -3.02
N LYS A 390 -10.82 17.03 -1.96
CA LYS A 390 -11.61 16.54 -0.84
C LYS A 390 -12.89 17.36 -0.75
N ILE A 391 -14.01 16.69 -0.54
CA ILE A 391 -15.34 17.32 -0.46
C ILE A 391 -16.03 16.90 0.84
N MET A 392 -16.97 17.73 1.28
CA MET A 392 -17.88 17.43 2.39
C MET A 392 -19.29 17.31 1.84
N ILE A 393 -19.82 16.09 1.76
CA ILE A 393 -21.18 15.86 1.28
C ILE A 393 -22.12 16.06 2.46
N LYS A 394 -22.93 17.12 2.41
CA LYS A 394 -23.98 17.38 3.41
C LYS A 394 -25.26 16.67 2.98
N ALA A 395 -25.58 15.55 3.60
CA ALA A 395 -26.77 14.77 3.28
C ALA A 395 -27.89 15.07 4.28
N GLN A 396 -29.08 15.42 3.80
CA GLN A 396 -30.23 15.78 4.62
C GLN A 396 -31.41 14.83 4.38
N GLY A 397 -32.24 14.61 5.41
CA GLY A 397 -33.49 13.87 5.25
C GLY A 397 -34.54 14.69 4.48
N LYS A 398 -35.54 14.01 3.88
CA LYS A 398 -36.64 14.68 3.16
C LYS A 398 -37.41 15.71 4.00
N SER A 399 -37.48 15.53 5.32
CA SER A 399 -38.10 16.48 6.25
C SER A 399 -37.24 17.71 6.57
N GLY A 400 -35.91 17.62 6.49
CA GLY A 400 -35.01 18.74 6.77
C GLY A 400 -35.11 19.85 5.72
N LYS A 401 -35.26 19.46 4.45
CA LYS A 401 -35.41 20.39 3.32
C LYS A 401 -36.70 21.24 3.37
N VAL A 402 -37.72 20.78 4.12
CA VAL A 402 -39.01 21.49 4.26
C VAL A 402 -38.90 22.64 5.26
N ASN A 403 -38.04 22.53 6.28
CA ASN A 403 -37.86 23.57 7.28
C ASN A 403 -37.02 24.74 6.74
N ASP A 404 -35.92 24.47 6.02
CA ASP A 404 -35.09 25.53 5.42
C ASP A 404 -35.90 26.38 4.42
N ALA A 405 -36.79 25.75 3.63
CA ALA A 405 -37.67 26.47 2.71
C ALA A 405 -38.77 27.29 3.42
N PHE A 406 -39.10 26.96 4.68
CA PHE A 406 -40.06 27.70 5.50
C PHE A 406 -39.41 28.90 6.20
N ASP A 407 -38.14 28.76 6.61
CA ASP A 407 -37.38 29.84 7.25
C ASP A 407 -36.92 30.90 6.23
N ASP A 408 -36.65 30.53 4.98
CA ASP A 408 -36.36 31.48 3.89
C ASP A 408 -37.58 32.30 3.42
N LEU A 409 -38.78 32.01 3.94
CA LEU A 409 -40.04 32.72 3.64
C LEU A 409 -40.39 33.82 4.65
N PHE A 410 -39.54 34.10 5.65
CA PHE A 410 -39.78 35.12 6.68
C PHE A 410 -38.67 36.16 6.82
#